data_AF-A0A263NKY5-F1
#
_entry.id   AF-A0A263NKY5-F1
#
_cell.length_a   1.000
_cell.length_b   1.000
_cell.length_c   1.000
_cell.angle_alpha   90.00
_cell.angle_beta   90.00
_cell.angle_gamma   90.00
#
_symmetry.space_group_name_H-M   'P 1'
#
loop_
_entity.id
_entity.type
_entity.pdbx_description
1 polymer ?
#
loop_
_entity_poly.entity_id
_entity_poly.type
_entity_poly.pdbx_seq_one_letter_code
_entity_poly.pdbx_strand_id
1 'polypeptide(L)'
;MTQLIEALRATATKWRASNQEHPAGVVLVWEGEVYGWKNELRDPASERPGAYAVDMAGLVFRAEGGDDYNGAKAWVAVDPDVQ
;
A
#
# COMPACT_ATOMS: atom_id res chain seq x y z
N MET A 1 4.42 -14.71 4.04
CA MET A 1 3.93 -13.37 3.65
C MET A 1 2.56 -13.04 4.26
N THR A 2 1.71 -14.03 4.53
CA THR A 2 0.33 -13.90 5.04
C THR A 2 0.15 -12.96 6.24
N GLN A 3 0.97 -13.10 7.30
CA GLN A 3 0.86 -12.25 8.50
C GLN A 3 1.08 -10.75 8.21
N LEU A 4 2.01 -10.42 7.30
CA LEU A 4 2.25 -9.04 6.89
C LEU A 4 1.04 -8.48 6.13
N ILE A 5 0.48 -9.26 5.21
CA ILE A 5 -0.70 -8.85 4.42
C ILE A 5 -1.90 -8.62 5.32
N GLU A 6 -2.14 -9.49 6.29
CA GLU A 6 -3.21 -9.31 7.28
C GLU A 6 -3.03 -8.03 8.09
N ALA A 7 -1.80 -7.75 8.55
CA ALA A 7 -1.49 -6.51 9.26
C ALA A 7 -1.75 -5.27 8.39
N LEU A 8 -1.29 -5.27 7.13
CA LEU A 8 -1.52 -4.16 6.19
C LEU A 8 -3.02 -3.94 5.92
N ARG A 9 -3.78 -5.02 5.73
CA ARG A 9 -5.25 -4.95 5.55
C ARG A 9 -5.94 -4.40 6.79
N ALA A 10 -5.52 -4.83 7.98
CA ALA A 10 -6.08 -4.33 9.24
C ALA A 10 -5.81 -2.83 9.41
N THR A 11 -4.58 -2.38 9.16
CA THR A 11 -4.20 -0.97 9.19
C THR A 11 -5.03 -0.13 8.21
N ALA A 12 -5.16 -0.59 6.95
CA ALA A 12 -5.94 0.11 5.94
C ALA A 12 -7.45 0.15 6.28
N THR A 13 -7.99 -0.92 6.86
CA THR A 13 -9.39 -1.00 7.30
C THR A 13 -9.66 -0.02 8.44
N LYS A 14 -8.76 0.02 9.43
CA LYS A 14 -8.84 0.96 10.55
C LYS A 14 -8.82 2.41 10.05
N TRP A 15 -7.95 2.74 9.10
CA TRP A 15 -7.89 4.08 8.54
C TRP A 15 -9.17 4.46 7.82
N ARG A 16 -9.73 3.57 6.99
CA ARG A 16 -10.99 3.83 6.26
C ARG A 16 -12.17 4.05 7.20
N ALA A 17 -12.27 3.29 8.29
CA ALA A 17 -13.33 3.46 9.29
C ALA A 17 -13.31 4.86 9.93
N SER A 18 -12.11 5.44 10.09
CA SER A 18 -11.92 6.78 10.64
C SER A 18 -11.99 7.91 9.60
N ASN A 19 -11.92 7.61 8.30
CA ASN A 19 -11.86 8.60 7.21
C ASN A 19 -13.01 8.38 6.20
N GLN A 20 -14.25 8.56 6.67
CA GLN A 20 -15.46 8.25 5.89
C GLN A 20 -15.67 9.13 4.65
N GLU A 21 -15.00 10.28 4.56
CA GLU A 21 -15.01 11.15 3.38
C GLU A 21 -14.22 10.57 2.19
N HIS A 22 -13.37 9.55 2.44
CA HIS A 22 -12.55 8.87 1.44
C HIS A 22 -12.80 7.35 1.45
N PRO A 23 -14.03 6.90 1.13
CA PRO A 23 -14.40 5.48 1.27
C PRO A 23 -13.74 4.58 0.21
N ALA A 24 -13.35 5.16 -0.93
CA ALA A 24 -12.79 4.44 -2.06
C ALA A 24 -11.26 4.56 -2.15
N GLY A 25 -10.63 3.99 -3.17
CA GLY A 25 -9.21 4.19 -3.47
C GLY A 25 -8.24 3.31 -2.68
N VAL A 26 -6.97 3.71 -2.69
CA VAL A 26 -5.83 2.96 -2.14
C VAL A 26 -5.26 3.67 -0.92
N VAL A 27 -5.01 2.89 0.13
CA VAL A 27 -4.34 3.36 1.35
C VAL A 27 -2.87 3.01 1.25
N LEU A 28 -2.00 3.98 1.51
CA LEU A 28 -0.55 3.84 1.43
C LEU A 28 0.02 3.66 2.83
N VAL A 29 0.79 2.59 3.03
CA VAL A 29 1.36 2.17 4.30
C VAL A 29 2.87 2.06 4.18
N TRP A 30 3.60 2.64 5.12
CA TRP A 30 5.05 2.53 5.20
C TRP A 30 5.47 2.32 6.65
N GLU A 31 6.35 1.34 6.90
CA GLU A 31 6.76 0.88 8.23
C GLU A 31 5.58 0.59 9.20
N GLY A 32 4.44 0.14 8.67
CA GLY A 32 3.25 -0.22 9.45
C GLY A 32 2.26 0.92 9.69
N GLU A 33 2.59 2.14 9.31
CA GLU A 33 1.77 3.34 9.50
C GLU A 33 1.19 3.85 8.18
N VAL A 34 -0.04 4.38 8.20
CA VAL A 34 -0.63 5.03 7.02
C VAL A 34 0.01 6.40 6.83
N TYR A 35 0.65 6.62 5.69
CA TYR A 35 1.22 7.94 5.35
C TYR A 35 0.40 8.70 4.30
N GLY A 36 -0.54 8.03 3.63
CA GLY A 36 -1.33 8.66 2.60
C GLY A 36 -2.48 7.83 2.05
N TRP A 37 -3.27 8.48 1.22
CA TRP A 37 -4.38 7.89 0.48
C TRP A 37 -4.41 8.48 -0.93
N LYS A 38 -4.79 7.66 -1.91
CA LYS A 38 -5.03 8.09 -3.30
C LYS A 38 -6.33 7.50 -3.81
N ASN A 39 -6.99 8.22 -4.72
CA ASN A 39 -8.20 7.71 -5.37
C ASN A 39 -7.93 6.46 -6.23
N GLU A 40 -6.71 6.32 -6.76
CA GLU A 40 -6.25 5.17 -7.54
C GLU A 40 -4.72 4.99 -7.40
N LEU A 41 -4.22 3.79 -7.72
CA LEU A 41 -2.79 3.51 -7.73
C LEU A 41 -2.14 4.19 -8.94
N ARG A 42 -1.21 5.12 -8.69
CA ARG A 42 -0.50 5.92 -9.72
C ARG A 42 0.97 5.53 -9.80
N ASP A 43 1.76 6.35 -10.50
CA ASP A 43 3.19 6.13 -10.73
C ASP A 43 3.99 5.78 -9.45
N PRO A 44 4.72 4.65 -9.45
CA PRO A 44 5.51 4.20 -8.31
C PRO A 44 6.72 5.11 -8.04
N ALA A 45 7.16 5.91 -9.01
CA ALA A 45 8.30 6.83 -8.85
C ALA A 45 8.04 7.97 -7.84
N SER A 46 6.78 8.21 -7.49
CA SER A 46 6.43 9.15 -6.42
C SER A 46 6.44 8.51 -5.03
N GLU A 47 6.74 7.22 -4.93
CA GLU A 47 6.63 6.45 -3.70
C GLU A 47 7.99 5.97 -3.23
N ARG A 48 8.13 5.88 -1.91
CA ARG A 48 9.33 5.33 -1.30
C ARG A 48 9.41 3.81 -1.60
N PRO A 49 10.56 3.29 -2.05
CA PRO A 49 10.76 1.85 -2.16
C PRO A 49 10.46 1.14 -0.83
N GLY A 50 9.69 0.06 -0.89
CA GLY A 50 9.21 -0.69 0.26
C GLY A 50 7.87 -0.21 0.84
N ALA A 51 7.29 0.88 0.34
CA ALA A 51 5.92 1.26 0.66
C ALA A 51 4.91 0.22 0.13
N TYR A 52 3.79 0.10 0.81
CA TYR A 52 2.68 -0.78 0.44
C TYR A 52 1.44 0.04 0.09
N ALA A 53 0.72 -0.38 -0.94
CA ALA A 53 -0.61 0.11 -1.26
C ALA A 53 -1.64 -0.99 -1.04
N VAL A 54 -2.72 -0.68 -0.34
CA VAL A 54 -3.83 -1.61 -0.07
C VAL A 54 -5.10 -1.06 -0.72
N ASP A 55 -5.62 -1.78 -1.70
CA ASP A 55 -6.85 -1.38 -2.40
C ASP A 55 -8.12 -1.74 -1.59
N MET A 56 -9.29 -1.53 -2.20
CA MET A 56 -10.57 -1.84 -1.57
C MET A 56 -10.88 -3.35 -1.50
N ALA A 57 -10.33 -4.14 -2.43
CA ALA A 57 -10.47 -5.59 -2.42
C ALA A 57 -9.50 -6.27 -1.42
N GLY A 58 -8.60 -5.49 -0.82
CA GLY A 58 -7.55 -5.99 0.05
C GLY A 58 -6.36 -6.57 -0.71
N LEU A 59 -6.23 -6.30 -2.02
CA LEU A 59 -5.01 -6.58 -2.74
C LEU A 59 -3.92 -5.64 -2.24
N VAL A 60 -2.72 -6.20 -2.07
CA VAL A 60 -1.55 -5.50 -1.57
C VAL A 60 -0.55 -5.39 -2.70
N PHE A 61 -0.04 -4.18 -2.93
CA PHE A 61 1.02 -3.90 -3.88
C PHE A 61 2.21 -3.31 -3.12
N ARG A 62 3.41 -3.75 -3.44
CA ARG A 62 4.65 -3.20 -2.89
C ARG A 62 5.36 -2.35 -3.94
N ALA A 63 5.82 -1.18 -3.53
CA ALA A 63 6.68 -0.32 -4.31
C ALA A 63 8.08 -0.95 -4.32
N GLU A 64 8.54 -1.43 -5.49
CA GLU A 64 9.82 -2.14 -5.62
C GLU A 64 10.78 -1.48 -6.62
N GLY A 65 12.08 -1.75 -6.40
CA GLY A 65 13.18 -1.15 -7.14
C GLY A 65 13.38 0.33 -6.82
N GLY A 66 14.35 0.94 -7.51
CA GLY A 66 14.67 2.36 -7.33
C GLY A 66 15.42 2.66 -6.03
N ASP A 67 15.31 3.89 -5.54
CA ASP A 67 15.98 4.38 -4.33
C ASP A 67 15.16 5.52 -3.68
N ASP A 68 15.60 5.99 -2.52
CA ASP A 68 14.90 7.04 -1.77
C ASP A 68 14.86 8.41 -2.50
N TYR A 69 15.71 8.63 -3.51
CA TYR A 69 15.76 9.88 -4.27
C TYR A 69 14.89 9.85 -5.53
N ASN A 70 14.90 8.72 -6.25
CA ASN A 70 14.20 8.52 -7.52
C ASN A 70 12.82 7.84 -7.34
N GLY A 71 12.51 7.36 -6.14
CA GLY A 71 11.31 6.58 -5.85
C GLY A 71 11.35 5.17 -6.44
N ALA A 72 10.25 4.44 -6.30
CA ALA A 72 10.14 3.06 -6.77
C ALA A 72 9.99 2.97 -8.30
N LYS A 73 10.41 1.83 -8.87
CA LYS A 73 10.33 1.58 -10.32
C LYS A 73 9.02 0.93 -10.72
N ALA A 74 8.43 0.13 -9.83
CA ALA A 74 7.24 -0.66 -10.12
C ALA A 74 6.38 -0.87 -8.87
N TRP A 75 5.09 -1.09 -9.10
CA TRP A 75 4.21 -1.73 -8.14
C TRP A 75 4.19 -3.23 -8.43
N VAL A 76 4.48 -4.04 -7.43
CA VAL A 76 4.47 -5.50 -7.52
C VAL A 76 3.36 -6.03 -6.62
N ALA A 77 2.45 -6.83 -7.17
CA ALA A 77 1.40 -7.47 -6.40
C ALA A 77 2.03 -8.46 -5.39
N VAL A 78 1.66 -8.35 -4.13
CA VAL A 78 2.12 -9.24 -3.07
C VAL A 78 1.11 -10.37 -2.95
N ASP A 79 1.51 -11.54 -3.43
CA ASP A 79 0.72 -12.76 -3.32
C ASP A 79 0.86 -13.35 -1.90
N PRO A 80 -0.25 -13.59 -1.17
CA PRO A 80 -0.20 -14.21 0.16
C PRO A 80 0.31 -15.65 0.15
N ASP A 81 0.20 -16.36 -0.98
CA ASP A 81 0.48 -17.79 -1.12
C ASP A 81 1.86 -18.07 -1.75
N VAL A 82 2.52 -17.06 -2.30
CA VAL A 82 3.90 -17.17 -2.77
C VAL A 82 4.85 -16.88 -1.60
N GLN A 83 5.54 -17.93 -1.15
CA GLN A 83 6.55 -17.87 -0.09
C GLN A 83 7.87 -17.29 -0.56
#